data_AF-A0A8T6MDF8-F1
#
_entry.id   AF-A0A8T6MDF8-F1
#
_cell.length_a   1.000
_cell.length_b   1.000
_cell.length_c   1.000
_cell.angle_alpha   90.00
_cell.angle_beta   90.00
_cell.angle_gamma   90.00
#
_symmetry.space_group_name_H-M   'P 1'
#
loop_
_entity.id
_entity.type
_entity.pdbx_description
1 polymer ?
#
loop_
_entity_poly.entity_id
_entity_poly.type
_entity_poly.pdbx_seq_one_letter_code
_entity_poly.pdbx_strand_id
1 'polypeptide(L)'
;MKKINYNMLIWFIITLVVSYLLVYLITPGDFFKSPMYMLLPIVGFFGMYYFSEYVLKYMALKNKYHLLIMFVVVGIVSYFLAIFFFYWNIINLNNLPMKELFKFLFNNYDLFFKSAFLEFIISGAIGIIASKK
;
A
#
# COMPACT_ATOMS: atom_id res chain seq x y z
N MET A 1 -15.98 15.77 -25.52
CA MET A 1 -15.69 15.79 -24.06
C MET A 1 -15.90 14.39 -23.50
N LYS A 2 -14.89 13.78 -22.85
CA LYS A 2 -15.10 12.51 -22.12
C LYS A 2 -16.02 12.80 -20.92
N LYS A 3 -17.09 12.04 -20.76
CA LYS A 3 -17.96 12.13 -19.57
C LYS A 3 -17.14 11.76 -18.33
N ILE A 4 -17.17 12.61 -17.31
CA ILE A 4 -16.54 12.35 -16.02
C ILE A 4 -17.22 11.13 -15.39
N ASN A 5 -16.44 10.17 -14.91
CA ASN A 5 -16.96 9.00 -14.21
C ASN A 5 -17.20 9.35 -12.74
N TYR A 6 -18.39 9.85 -12.40
CA TYR A 6 -18.74 10.24 -11.04
C TYR A 6 -18.57 9.11 -10.00
N ASN A 7 -18.78 7.85 -10.39
CA ASN A 7 -18.56 6.72 -9.48
C ASN A 7 -17.09 6.60 -9.07
N MET A 8 -16.15 6.82 -10.00
CA MET A 8 -14.72 6.83 -9.68
C MET A 8 -14.39 7.95 -8.69
N LEU A 9 -14.94 9.16 -8.91
CA LEU A 9 -14.72 10.31 -8.03
C LEU A 9 -15.21 10.03 -6.62
N ILE A 10 -16.39 9.43 -6.46
CA ILE A 10 -16.93 9.07 -5.14
C ILE A 10 -16.00 8.07 -4.44
N TRP A 11 -15.58 7.02 -5.14
CA TRP A 11 -14.65 6.03 -4.58
C TRP A 11 -13.29 6.63 -4.23
N PHE A 12 -12.79 7.55 -5.05
CA PHE A 12 -11.55 8.27 -4.77
C PHE A 12 -11.66 9.13 -3.50
N ILE A 13 -12.77 9.86 -3.35
CA ILE A 13 -13.03 10.65 -2.13
C ILE A 13 -13.11 9.73 -0.90
N ILE A 14 -13.80 8.59 -1.01
CA ILE A 14 -13.83 7.58 0.06
C ILE A 14 -12.41 7.11 0.40
N THR A 15 -11.58 6.81 -0.60
CA THR A 15 -10.19 6.40 -0.37
C THR A 15 -9.37 7.47 0.33
N LEU A 16 -9.49 8.73 -0.06
CA LEU A 16 -8.80 9.83 0.60
C LEU A 16 -9.22 9.96 2.06
N VAL A 17 -10.53 9.94 2.33
CA VAL A 17 -11.06 10.03 3.70
C VAL A 17 -10.59 8.86 4.55
N VAL A 18 -10.70 7.63 4.04
CA VAL A 18 -10.27 6.41 4.76
C VAL A 18 -8.78 6.47 5.04
N SER A 19 -7.96 6.85 4.05
CA SER A 19 -6.51 6.92 4.22
C SER A 19 -6.13 8.00 5.21
N TYR A 20 -6.73 9.18 5.13
CA TYR A 20 -6.42 10.30 6.02
C TYR A 20 -6.85 10.02 7.47
N LEU A 21 -8.02 9.40 7.67
CA LEU A 21 -8.44 8.92 8.99
C LEU A 21 -7.45 7.88 9.53
N LEU A 22 -6.98 6.97 8.68
CA LEU A 22 -6.02 5.95 9.05
C LEU A 22 -4.69 6.57 9.51
N VAL A 23 -4.13 7.54 8.75
CA VAL A 23 -2.87 8.20 9.14
C VAL A 23 -3.03 9.01 10.41
N TYR A 24 -4.15 9.74 10.53
CA TYR A 24 -4.42 10.55 11.71
C TYR A 24 -4.44 9.69 12.99
N LEU A 25 -4.96 8.46 12.92
CA LEU A 25 -4.98 7.54 14.04
C LEU A 25 -3.63 6.86 14.31
N ILE A 26 -2.85 6.60 13.26
CA ILE A 26 -1.64 5.77 13.33
C ILE A 26 -0.38 6.61 13.58
N THR A 27 -0.23 7.74 12.90
CA THR A 27 0.95 8.62 12.90
C THR A 27 0.54 10.10 12.86
N PRO A 28 -0.18 10.61 13.88
CA PRO A 28 -0.68 11.99 13.89
C PRO A 28 0.42 13.05 13.77
N GLY A 29 1.66 12.73 14.19
CA GLY A 29 2.80 13.63 14.16
C GLY A 29 3.49 13.79 12.81
N ASP A 30 3.29 12.86 11.86
CA ASP A 30 4.04 12.80 10.59
C ASP A 30 3.18 13.13 9.37
N PHE A 31 1.84 13.06 9.52
CA PHE A 31 0.88 13.28 8.45
C PHE A 31 1.04 14.63 7.72
N PHE A 32 1.26 15.72 8.45
CA PHE A 32 1.45 17.05 7.87
C PHE A 32 2.90 17.36 7.46
N LYS A 33 3.85 16.47 7.79
CA LYS A 33 5.28 16.70 7.57
C LYS A 33 5.77 16.14 6.24
N SER A 34 5.11 15.12 5.70
CA SER A 34 5.55 14.48 4.46
C SER A 34 4.46 14.44 3.40
N PRO A 35 4.70 15.02 2.21
CA PRO A 35 3.77 14.95 1.08
C PRO A 35 3.55 13.51 0.60
N MET A 36 4.40 12.57 1.01
CA MET A 36 4.26 11.16 0.68
C MET A 36 2.95 10.55 1.21
N TYR A 37 2.50 10.95 2.41
CA TYR A 37 1.22 10.50 2.99
C TYR A 37 0.00 10.99 2.19
N MET A 38 0.14 12.08 1.43
CA MET A 38 -0.92 12.56 0.53
C MET A 38 -0.85 11.90 -0.84
N LEU A 39 0.36 11.65 -1.35
CA LEU A 39 0.56 11.11 -2.69
C LEU A 39 0.31 9.59 -2.77
N LEU A 40 0.76 8.83 -1.77
CA LEU A 40 0.61 7.38 -1.75
C LEU A 40 -0.83 6.88 -1.93
N PRO A 41 -1.84 7.43 -1.23
CA PRO A 41 -3.21 6.98 -1.43
C PRO A 41 -3.74 7.32 -2.84
N ILE A 42 -3.33 8.45 -3.41
CA ILE A 42 -3.68 8.85 -4.78
C ILE A 42 -3.08 7.87 -5.78
N VAL A 43 -1.77 7.59 -5.67
CA VAL A 43 -1.04 6.69 -6.56
C VAL A 43 -1.57 5.26 -6.43
N GLY A 44 -1.80 4.79 -5.20
CA GLY A 44 -2.38 3.47 -4.94
C GLY A 44 -3.76 3.32 -5.57
N PHE A 45 -4.66 4.27 -5.32
CA PHE A 45 -6.02 4.24 -5.87
C PHE A 45 -6.02 4.26 -7.39
N PHE A 46 -5.44 5.28 -8.02
CA PHE A 46 -5.51 5.43 -9.47
C PHE A 46 -4.71 4.35 -10.20
N GLY A 47 -3.56 3.95 -9.65
CA GLY A 47 -2.79 2.83 -10.15
C GLY A 47 -3.67 1.60 -10.25
N MET A 48 -4.26 1.16 -9.14
CA MET A 48 -5.06 -0.06 -9.18
C MET A 48 -6.40 0.11 -9.91
N TYR A 49 -7.04 1.27 -9.83
CA TYR A 49 -8.31 1.55 -10.50
C TYR A 49 -8.21 1.38 -12.03
N TYR A 50 -7.12 1.87 -12.63
CA TYR A 50 -6.92 1.80 -14.07
C TYR A 50 -6.23 0.51 -14.51
N PHE A 51 -5.27 -0.02 -13.75
CA PHE A 51 -4.50 -1.20 -14.15
C PHE A 51 -5.19 -2.53 -13.86
N SER A 52 -6.12 -2.59 -12.90
CA SER A 52 -6.75 -3.86 -12.50
C SER A 52 -7.42 -4.59 -13.67
N GLU A 53 -8.11 -3.89 -14.56
CA GLU A 53 -8.77 -4.51 -15.73
C GLU A 53 -7.75 -5.16 -16.67
N TYR A 54 -6.62 -4.50 -16.92
CA TYR A 54 -5.54 -5.05 -17.73
C TYR A 54 -4.94 -6.29 -17.09
N VAL A 55 -4.69 -6.26 -15.78
CA VAL A 55 -4.12 -7.40 -15.05
C VAL A 55 -5.10 -8.57 -15.03
N LEU A 56 -6.39 -8.32 -14.79
CA LEU A 56 -7.42 -9.37 -14.79
C LEU A 56 -7.51 -10.08 -16.14
N LYS A 57 -7.47 -9.33 -17.25
CA LYS A 57 -7.47 -9.90 -18.60
C LYS A 57 -6.19 -10.68 -18.89
N TYR A 58 -5.03 -10.11 -18.57
CA TYR A 58 -3.73 -10.74 -18.82
C TYR A 58 -3.58 -12.05 -18.04
N MET A 59 -4.00 -12.07 -16.77
CA MET A 59 -3.91 -13.24 -15.89
C MET A 59 -5.10 -14.20 -16.00
N ALA A 60 -6.04 -13.95 -16.92
CA ALA A 60 -7.28 -14.70 -17.08
C ALA A 60 -8.09 -14.89 -15.76
N LEU A 61 -8.04 -13.90 -14.88
CA LEU A 61 -8.72 -13.94 -13.58
C LEU A 61 -10.20 -13.57 -13.75
N LYS A 62 -11.09 -14.47 -13.36
CA LYS A 62 -12.55 -14.29 -13.48
C LYS A 62 -13.14 -13.29 -12.47
N ASN A 63 -12.38 -12.94 -11.44
CA ASN A 63 -12.89 -12.19 -10.29
C ASN A 63 -11.84 -11.22 -9.72
N LYS A 64 -12.18 -9.94 -9.67
CA LYS A 64 -11.36 -8.87 -9.08
C LYS A 64 -10.97 -9.09 -7.62
N TYR A 65 -11.75 -9.86 -6.86
CA TYR A 65 -11.38 -10.22 -5.49
C TYR A 65 -10.17 -11.15 -5.40
N HIS A 66 -9.85 -11.93 -6.45
CA HIS A 66 -8.60 -12.68 -6.48
C HIS A 66 -7.41 -11.74 -6.64
N LEU A 67 -7.53 -10.76 -7.54
CA LEU A 67 -6.53 -9.71 -7.69
C LEU A 67 -6.36 -8.89 -6.41
N LEU A 68 -7.46 -8.60 -5.70
CA LEU A 68 -7.43 -7.93 -4.40
C LEU A 68 -6.58 -8.69 -3.39
N ILE A 69 -6.85 -9.99 -3.20
CA ILE A 69 -6.10 -10.84 -2.26
C ILE A 69 -4.63 -10.90 -2.66
N MET A 70 -4.34 -11.12 -3.95
CA MET A 70 -2.98 -11.14 -4.46
C MET A 70 -2.25 -9.82 -4.21
N PHE A 71 -2.91 -8.69 -4.47
CA PHE A 71 -2.35 -7.36 -4.26
C PHE A 71 -2.01 -7.12 -2.78
N VAL A 72 -2.92 -7.48 -1.87
CA VAL A 72 -2.68 -7.33 -0.42
C VAL A 72 -1.55 -8.23 0.05
N VAL A 73 -1.54 -9.50 -0.34
CA VAL A 73 -0.50 -10.47 0.05
C VAL A 73 0.87 -10.04 -0.49
N VAL A 74 0.94 -9.72 -1.79
CA VAL A 74 2.19 -9.26 -2.42
C VAL A 74 2.65 -7.95 -1.78
N GLY A 75 1.74 -7.01 -1.51
CA GLY A 75 2.08 -5.76 -0.82
C GLY A 75 2.73 -6.02 0.55
N ILE A 76 2.09 -6.83 1.40
CA ILE A 76 2.62 -7.17 2.73
C ILE A 76 4.01 -7.82 2.59
N VAL A 77 4.16 -8.80 1.70
CA VAL A 77 5.44 -9.48 1.48
C VAL A 77 6.52 -8.50 0.98
N SER A 78 6.19 -7.64 0.02
CA SER A 78 7.10 -6.62 -0.52
C SER A 78 7.57 -5.64 0.57
N TYR A 79 6.70 -5.26 1.50
CA TYR A 79 7.07 -4.42 2.63
C TYR A 79 8.13 -5.08 3.52
N PHE A 80 7.88 -6.33 3.94
CA PHE A 80 8.83 -7.05 4.79
C PHE A 80 10.15 -7.34 4.07
N LEU A 81 10.12 -7.60 2.76
CA LEU A 81 11.32 -7.71 1.95
C LEU A 81 12.09 -6.39 1.90
N ALA A 82 11.42 -5.25 1.69
CA ALA A 82 12.07 -3.95 1.66
C ALA A 82 12.76 -3.64 3.00
N ILE A 83 12.10 -3.90 4.13
CA ILE A 83 12.70 -3.79 5.46
C ILE A 83 13.88 -4.73 5.62
N PHE A 84 13.72 -6.00 5.22
CA PHE A 84 14.80 -6.98 5.29
C PHE A 84 16.05 -6.47 4.56
N PHE A 85 15.92 -6.03 3.31
CA PHE A 85 17.05 -5.52 2.54
C PHE A 85 17.65 -4.24 3.14
N PHE A 86 16.82 -3.33 3.63
CA PHE A 86 17.28 -2.10 4.28
C PHE A 86 18.15 -2.40 5.51
N TYR A 87 17.67 -3.24 6.43
CA TYR A 87 18.42 -3.58 7.65
C TYR A 87 19.59 -4.53 7.37
N TRP A 88 19.46 -5.44 6.41
CA TRP A 88 20.58 -6.29 6.01
C TRP A 88 21.77 -5.45 5.52
N ASN A 89 21.49 -4.39 4.75
CA ASN A 89 22.52 -3.46 4.30
C ASN A 89 23.20 -2.75 5.49
N ILE A 90 22.42 -2.24 6.45
CA ILE A 90 22.96 -1.60 7.68
C ILE A 90 23.84 -2.58 8.47
N ILE A 91 23.40 -3.82 8.64
CA ILE A 91 24.13 -4.84 9.39
C ILE A 91 25.45 -5.18 8.71
N ASN A 92 25.44 -5.36 7.38
CA ASN A 92 26.66 -5.62 6.62
C ASN A 92 27.63 -4.44 6.67
N LEU A 93 27.14 -3.20 6.50
CA LEU A 93 27.98 -2.00 6.52
C LEU A 93 28.63 -1.75 7.88
N ASN A 94 27.96 -2.12 8.97
CA ASN A 94 28.44 -1.90 10.34
C ASN A 94 29.02 -3.15 11.01
N ASN A 95 29.18 -4.26 10.27
CA ASN A 95 29.66 -5.55 10.78
C ASN A 95 28.89 -6.03 12.04
N LEU A 96 27.58 -5.81 12.08
CA LEU A 96 26.75 -6.24 13.19
C LEU A 96 26.42 -7.75 13.11
N PRO A 97 26.14 -8.42 14.23
CA PRO A 97 25.72 -9.82 14.22
C PRO A 97 24.38 -10.01 13.51
N MET A 98 24.27 -11.05 12.68
CA MET A 98 23.06 -11.33 11.89
C MET A 98 21.79 -11.58 12.74
N LYS A 99 21.97 -12.00 14.00
CA LYS A 99 20.88 -12.13 14.99
C LYS A 99 20.11 -10.82 15.21
N GLU A 100 20.76 -9.66 15.03
CA GLU A 100 20.10 -8.36 15.17
C GLU A 100 19.10 -8.11 14.04
N LEU A 101 19.30 -8.68 12.83
CA LEU A 101 18.32 -8.55 11.74
C LEU A 101 17.01 -9.20 12.13
N PHE A 102 17.08 -10.45 12.58
CA PHE A 102 15.90 -11.22 12.96
C PHE A 102 15.22 -10.63 14.18
N LYS A 103 16.01 -10.19 15.18
CA LYS A 103 15.48 -9.47 16.33
C LYS A 103 14.71 -8.22 15.89
N PHE A 104 15.24 -7.45 14.93
CA PHE A 104 14.56 -6.28 14.43
C PHE A 104 13.28 -6.62 13.66
N LEU A 105 13.33 -7.59 12.75
CA LEU A 105 12.17 -8.01 11.94
C LEU A 105 11.02 -8.57 12.77
N PHE A 106 11.33 -9.42 13.76
CA PHE A 106 10.30 -10.10 14.56
C PHE A 106 9.81 -9.27 15.74
N ASN A 107 10.63 -8.39 16.33
CA ASN A 107 10.21 -7.56 17.46
C ASN A 107 9.50 -6.27 17.05
N ASN A 108 9.58 -5.86 15.78
CA ASN A 108 8.98 -4.62 15.29
C ASN A 108 7.90 -4.89 14.23
N TYR A 109 7.08 -5.92 14.44
CA TYR A 109 5.97 -6.25 13.53
C TYR A 109 4.92 -5.12 13.44
N ASP A 110 4.85 -4.28 14.46
CA ASP A 110 3.95 -3.12 14.52
C ASP A 110 4.36 -2.01 13.55
N LEU A 111 5.61 -1.99 13.07
CA LEU A 111 6.07 -1.02 12.07
C LEU A 111 5.22 -1.07 10.80
N PHE A 112 4.76 -2.25 10.39
CA PHE A 112 3.86 -2.36 9.23
C PHE A 112 2.58 -1.55 9.45
N PHE A 113 1.95 -1.73 10.61
CA PHE A 113 0.73 -1.03 11.00
C PHE A 113 0.95 0.47 11.22
N LYS A 114 2.20 0.90 11.40
CA LYS A 114 2.60 2.30 11.52
C LYS A 114 3.13 2.93 10.24
N SER A 115 3.14 2.18 9.13
CA SER A 115 3.78 2.61 7.89
C SER A 115 2.81 3.30 6.92
N ALA A 116 3.32 4.30 6.20
CA ALA A 116 2.64 4.90 5.05
C ALA A 116 2.33 3.88 3.95
N PHE A 117 3.05 2.75 3.93
CA PHE A 117 2.86 1.67 2.97
C PHE A 117 1.52 0.95 3.18
N LEU A 118 1.01 0.90 4.41
CA LEU A 118 -0.32 0.37 4.69
C LEU A 118 -1.41 1.21 3.97
N GLU A 119 -1.27 2.53 3.95
CA GLU A 119 -2.21 3.43 3.25
C GLU A 119 -2.21 3.18 1.75
N PHE A 120 -1.03 2.93 1.17
CA PHE A 120 -0.90 2.55 -0.22
C PHE A 120 -1.65 1.23 -0.52
N ILE A 121 -1.50 0.21 0.33
CA ILE A 121 -2.22 -1.06 0.18
C ILE A 121 -3.73 -0.85 0.31
N ILE A 122 -4.19 -0.08 1.30
CA ILE A 122 -5.63 0.17 1.50
C ILE A 122 -6.21 0.93 0.31
N SER A 123 -5.50 1.96 -0.16
CA SER A 123 -5.94 2.75 -1.30
C SER A 123 -5.96 1.96 -2.60
N GLY A 124 -4.93 1.15 -2.83
CA GLY A 124 -4.90 0.21 -3.95
C GLY A 124 -6.02 -0.81 -3.89
N ALA A 125 -6.30 -1.36 -2.71
CA ALA A 125 -7.40 -2.29 -2.50
C ALA A 125 -8.76 -1.65 -2.84
N ILE A 126 -9.01 -0.42 -2.38
CA ILE A 126 -10.23 0.33 -2.75
C ILE A 126 -10.25 0.62 -4.25
N GLY A 127 -9.11 0.93 -4.86
CA GLY A 127 -8.97 1.08 -6.31
C GLY A 127 -9.40 -0.16 -7.10
N ILE A 128 -8.98 -1.37 -6.68
CA ILE A 128 -9.40 -2.64 -7.27
C ILE A 128 -10.91 -2.85 -7.08
N ILE A 129 -11.46 -2.53 -5.91
CA ILE A 129 -12.90 -2.68 -5.64
C ILE A 129 -13.70 -1.71 -6.52
N ALA A 130 -13.24 -0.47 -6.66
CA ALA A 130 -13.88 0.57 -7.44
C ALA A 130 -13.71 0.36 -8.96
N SER A 131 -12.71 -0.42 -9.39
CA SER A 131 -12.45 -0.63 -10.81
C SER A 131 -13.65 -1.30 -11.49
N LYS A 132 -13.81 -0.94 -12.76
CA LYS A 132 -14.80 -1.58 -13.62
C LYS A 132 -14.42 -3.05 -13.79
N LYS A 133 -15.43 -3.92 -13.77
CA LYS A 133 -15.32 -5.34 -14.07
C LYS A 133 -15.79 -5.55 -15.50
#